data_AF-A0A0M2PHE9-F1
#
_entry.id   AF-A0A0M2PHE9-F1
#
_cell.length_a   1.000
_cell.length_b   1.000
_cell.length_c   1.000
_cell.angle_alpha   90.00
_cell.angle_beta   90.00
_cell.angle_gamma   90.00
#
_symmetry.space_group_name_H-M   'P 1'
#
loop_
_entity.id
_entity.type
_entity.pdbx_description
1 polymer ?
#
loop_
_entity_poly.entity_id
_entity_poly.type
_entity_poly.pdbx_seq_one_letter_code
_entity_poly.pdbx_strand_id
1 'polypeptide(L)'
;MQETYSYQIKSKGRTEEKDIEKLAIKLKEIIQDSSCKDVVLLCIGSDRYVGDSLGPLVGTMLKESQVPFRVYGTLEEPVHAFNLKGIVKEIKKQFKKPLIISVDASIGKENQVGYILFKEGPLIPGKAVEKMLPAVGDYHFVGIVNYIDPLPTTQFLNDTRLFTVMNLAKTIVKVIVEVSDHLSKDQES
;
A
#
# COMPACT_ATOMS: atom_id res chain seq x y z
N MET A 1 -0.67 25.06 5.92
CA MET A 1 0.10 23.79 5.92
C MET A 1 -0.17 23.14 4.58
N GLN A 2 0.88 22.90 3.79
CA GLN A 2 0.81 22.45 2.41
C GLN A 2 0.06 21.12 2.29
N GLU A 3 -0.86 21.04 1.33
CA GLU A 3 -1.50 19.80 0.90
C GLU A 3 -0.42 18.87 0.34
N THR A 4 -0.12 17.80 1.10
CA THR A 4 0.71 16.68 0.65
C THR A 4 0.11 16.09 -0.61
N TYR A 5 0.91 15.90 -1.68
CA TYR A 5 0.48 15.28 -2.93
C TYR A 5 -0.29 13.97 -2.64
N SER A 6 -1.61 14.00 -2.77
CA SER A 6 -2.47 12.86 -2.52
C SER A 6 -3.17 12.50 -3.82
N TYR A 7 -2.72 11.42 -4.48
CA TYR A 7 -3.51 10.82 -5.55
C TYR A 7 -4.59 9.97 -4.91
N GLN A 8 -5.80 10.03 -5.45
CA GLN A 8 -6.95 9.30 -4.93
C GLN A 8 -7.58 8.50 -6.05
N ILE A 9 -7.75 7.20 -5.81
CA ILE A 9 -8.46 6.30 -6.73
C ILE A 9 -9.65 5.74 -5.98
N LYS A 10 -10.85 5.82 -6.57
CA LYS A 10 -12.03 5.10 -6.06
C LYS A 10 -12.08 3.73 -6.73
N SER A 11 -11.88 2.67 -5.96
CA SER A 11 -12.01 1.29 -6.45
C SER A 11 -13.45 1.04 -6.89
N LYS A 12 -13.64 0.55 -8.13
CA LYS A 12 -14.93 0.45 -8.84
C LYS A 12 -15.65 1.78 -9.07
N GLY A 13 -15.09 2.62 -9.94
CA GLY A 13 -15.69 3.87 -10.42
C GLY A 13 -15.55 4.06 -11.94
N ARG A 14 -16.32 4.98 -12.54
CA ARG A 14 -16.25 5.28 -13.99
C ARG A 14 -14.88 5.76 -14.48
N THR A 15 -14.01 6.21 -13.57
CA THR A 15 -12.69 6.79 -13.90
C THR A 15 -11.53 5.90 -13.45
N GLU A 16 -11.79 4.73 -12.88
CA GLU A 16 -10.76 3.88 -12.24
C GLU A 16 -9.57 3.60 -13.16
N GLU A 17 -9.79 3.22 -14.41
CA GLU A 17 -8.71 2.95 -15.37
C GLU A 17 -7.83 4.17 -15.66
N LYS A 18 -8.45 5.35 -15.86
CA LYS A 18 -7.71 6.60 -16.10
C LYS A 18 -6.92 7.03 -14.88
N ASP A 19 -7.47 6.81 -13.69
CA ASP A 19 -6.80 7.17 -12.44
C ASP A 19 -5.64 6.21 -12.13
N ILE A 20 -5.80 4.91 -12.47
CA ILE A 20 -4.71 3.92 -12.44
C ILE A 20 -3.58 4.33 -13.38
N GLU A 21 -3.89 4.63 -14.64
CA GLU A 21 -2.89 5.01 -15.65
C GLU A 21 -2.09 6.25 -15.22
N LYS A 22 -2.78 7.30 -14.76
CA LYS A 22 -2.13 8.52 -14.24
C LYS A 22 -1.22 8.24 -13.06
N LEU A 23 -1.68 7.41 -12.10
CA LEU A 23 -0.87 7.07 -10.94
C LEU A 23 0.32 6.18 -11.32
N ALA A 24 0.15 5.28 -12.29
CA ALA A 24 1.22 4.45 -12.80
C ALA A 24 2.30 5.31 -13.49
N ILE A 25 1.93 6.26 -14.34
CA ILE A 25 2.89 7.20 -14.94
C ILE A 25 3.63 7.96 -13.84
N LYS A 26 2.91 8.47 -12.83
CA LYS A 26 3.55 9.22 -11.76
C LYS A 26 4.52 8.36 -10.94
N LEU A 27 4.12 7.13 -10.64
CA LEU A 27 4.95 6.22 -9.87
C LEU A 27 6.18 5.77 -10.67
N LYS A 28 6.06 5.62 -11.98
CA LYS A 28 7.19 5.41 -12.89
C LYS A 28 8.20 6.57 -12.81
N GLU A 29 7.75 7.82 -12.90
CA GLU A 29 8.61 9.00 -12.75
C GLU A 29 9.36 8.97 -11.41
N ILE A 30 8.65 8.70 -10.31
CA ILE A 30 9.24 8.61 -8.96
C ILE A 30 10.35 7.54 -8.91
N ILE A 31 10.12 6.37 -9.52
CA ILE A 31 11.10 5.28 -9.55
C ILE A 31 12.31 5.67 -10.41
N GLN A 32 12.10 6.29 -11.58
CA GLN A 32 13.16 6.69 -12.50
C GLN A 32 14.01 7.86 -11.96
N ASP A 33 13.38 8.82 -11.28
CA ASP A 33 14.06 9.94 -10.62
C ASP A 33 14.83 9.51 -9.38
N SER A 34 14.46 8.36 -8.80
CA SER A 34 15.20 7.82 -7.66
C SER A 34 16.58 7.36 -8.13
N SER A 35 17.63 7.90 -7.51
CA SER A 35 19.02 7.42 -7.70
C SER A 35 19.25 5.98 -7.18
N CYS A 36 18.18 5.31 -6.76
CA CYS A 36 18.16 4.06 -6.02
C CYS A 36 17.94 2.90 -6.99
N LYS A 37 18.78 1.86 -6.90
CA LYS A 37 18.67 0.68 -7.76
C LYS A 37 17.58 -0.31 -7.31
N ASP A 38 17.21 -0.25 -6.04
CA ASP A 38 16.29 -1.21 -5.43
C ASP A 38 15.00 -0.51 -5.00
N VAL A 39 13.88 -0.93 -5.61
CA VAL A 39 12.53 -0.58 -5.17
C VAL A 39 12.00 -1.70 -4.28
N VAL A 40 11.58 -1.32 -3.08
CA VAL A 40 11.04 -2.22 -2.06
C VAL A 40 9.57 -1.90 -1.84
N LEU A 41 8.71 -2.88 -2.08
CA LEU A 41 7.29 -2.82 -1.76
C LEU A 41 7.07 -3.47 -0.39
N LEU A 42 6.73 -2.66 0.60
CA LEU A 42 6.55 -3.09 1.98
C LEU A 42 5.05 -3.11 2.32
N CYS A 43 4.43 -4.27 2.18
CA CYS A 43 3.01 -4.43 2.40
C CYS A 43 2.73 -4.77 3.86
N ILE A 44 2.16 -3.82 4.59
CA ILE A 44 1.96 -3.89 6.04
C ILE A 44 0.52 -4.31 6.35
N GLY A 45 0.39 -5.22 7.30
CA GLY A 45 -0.88 -5.74 7.78
C GLY A 45 -0.77 -7.18 8.28
N SER A 46 -1.92 -7.77 8.59
CA SER A 46 -2.05 -9.15 9.04
C SER A 46 -3.23 -9.84 8.36
N ASP A 47 -3.04 -11.11 8.05
CA ASP A 47 -4.04 -12.05 7.57
C ASP A 47 -5.10 -12.43 8.63
N ARG A 48 -4.89 -12.07 9.90
CA ARG A 48 -5.77 -12.43 11.03
C ARG A 48 -7.04 -11.60 11.13
N TYR A 49 -7.06 -10.42 10.53
CA TYR A 49 -8.22 -9.52 10.53
C TYR A 49 -8.49 -9.04 9.11
N VAL A 50 -9.74 -9.12 8.65
CA VAL A 50 -10.09 -8.71 7.29
C VAL A 50 -9.74 -7.25 7.03
N GLY A 51 -9.92 -6.37 8.02
CA GLY A 51 -9.53 -4.95 7.94
C GLY A 51 -8.03 -4.71 7.82
N ASP A 52 -7.20 -5.67 8.24
CA ASP A 52 -5.74 -5.55 8.26
C ASP A 52 -5.09 -6.39 7.14
N SER A 53 -5.87 -7.11 6.34
CA SER A 53 -5.33 -8.06 5.35
C SER A 53 -4.94 -7.41 4.01
N LEU A 54 -5.16 -6.11 3.83
CA LEU A 54 -4.86 -5.41 2.58
C LEU A 54 -3.39 -5.57 2.17
N GLY A 55 -2.46 -5.30 3.09
CA GLY A 55 -1.02 -5.43 2.82
C GLY A 55 -0.66 -6.86 2.38
N PRO A 56 -0.85 -7.88 3.22
CA PRO A 56 -0.56 -9.27 2.87
C PRO A 56 -1.18 -9.73 1.55
N LEU A 57 -2.43 -9.32 1.26
CA LEU A 57 -3.09 -9.63 -0.01
C LEU A 57 -2.38 -8.97 -1.21
N VAL A 58 -2.06 -7.68 -1.11
CA VAL A 58 -1.33 -6.96 -2.16
C VAL A 58 0.03 -7.61 -2.39
N GLY A 59 0.80 -7.88 -1.33
CA GLY A 59 2.13 -8.48 -1.46
C GLY A 59 2.09 -9.89 -2.06
N THR A 60 1.12 -10.73 -1.70
CA THR A 60 0.93 -12.04 -2.34
C THR A 60 0.67 -11.88 -3.84
N MET A 61 -0.30 -11.04 -4.23
CA MET A 61 -0.64 -10.81 -5.64
C MET A 61 0.52 -10.22 -6.45
N LEU A 62 1.34 -9.36 -5.84
CA LEU A 62 2.54 -8.81 -6.49
C LEU A 62 3.62 -9.87 -6.71
N LYS A 63 3.87 -10.75 -5.73
CA LYS A 63 4.78 -11.89 -5.91
C LYS A 63 4.28 -12.82 -7.03
N GLU A 64 2.97 -13.11 -7.05
CA GLU A 64 2.34 -13.91 -8.11
C GLU A 64 2.43 -13.27 -9.50
N SER A 65 2.38 -11.94 -9.57
CA SER A 65 2.51 -11.17 -10.82
C SER A 65 3.97 -11.02 -11.28
N GLN A 66 4.94 -11.52 -10.52
CA GLN A 66 6.37 -11.51 -10.87
C GLN A 66 6.93 -10.11 -11.19
N VAL A 67 6.46 -9.08 -10.49
CA VAL A 67 6.99 -7.72 -10.65
C VAL A 67 8.49 -7.67 -10.30
N PRO A 68 9.30 -6.82 -10.94
CA PRO A 68 10.76 -6.76 -10.74
C PRO A 68 11.17 -6.14 -9.40
N PHE A 69 10.20 -5.76 -8.55
CA PHE A 69 10.41 -5.09 -7.28
C PHE A 69 10.56 -6.08 -6.11
N ARG A 70 11.23 -5.66 -5.04
CA ARG A 70 11.39 -6.50 -3.83
C ARG A 70 10.14 -6.43 -2.97
N VAL A 71 9.39 -7.53 -2.84
CA VAL A 71 8.13 -7.56 -2.09
C VAL A 71 8.32 -8.16 -0.70
N TYR A 72 7.94 -7.41 0.33
CA TYR A 72 7.87 -7.85 1.72
C TYR A 72 6.44 -7.71 2.24
N GLY A 73 6.00 -8.68 3.05
CA GLY A 73 4.64 -8.71 3.56
C GLY A 73 3.69 -9.41 2.60
N THR A 74 3.56 -10.72 2.76
CA THR A 74 2.61 -11.54 2.02
C THR A 74 1.68 -12.24 2.99
N LEU A 75 0.68 -12.98 2.49
CA LEU A 75 -0.10 -13.89 3.33
C LEU A 75 0.77 -14.96 4.00
N GLU A 76 1.80 -15.45 3.31
CA GLU A 76 2.73 -16.45 3.85
C GLU A 76 3.70 -15.85 4.88
N GLU A 77 4.19 -14.64 4.62
CA GLU A 77 5.18 -13.93 5.43
C GLU A 77 4.68 -12.51 5.76
N PRO A 78 3.69 -12.36 6.67
CA PRO A 78 3.07 -11.06 6.94
C PRO A 78 4.03 -10.12 7.66
N VAL A 79 3.91 -8.82 7.35
CA VAL A 79 4.63 -7.75 8.04
C VAL A 79 3.63 -6.91 8.81
N HIS A 80 3.66 -7.01 10.13
CA HIS A 80 2.75 -6.31 11.04
C HIS A 80 3.52 -5.54 12.11
N ALA A 81 2.82 -4.80 12.98
CA ALA A 81 3.41 -3.96 14.02
C ALA A 81 4.54 -4.62 14.84
N PHE A 82 4.41 -5.92 15.18
CA PHE A 82 5.37 -6.61 16.05
C PHE A 82 6.72 -6.96 15.38
N ASN A 83 6.76 -7.18 14.06
CA ASN A 83 7.97 -7.58 13.33
C ASN A 83 8.50 -6.48 12.38
N LEU A 84 7.72 -5.43 12.11
CA LEU A 84 8.05 -4.33 11.21
C LEU A 84 9.45 -3.75 11.46
N LYS A 85 9.81 -3.48 12.72
CA LYS A 85 11.12 -2.90 13.07
C LYS A 85 12.29 -3.82 12.64
N GLY A 86 12.11 -5.13 12.78
CA GLY A 86 13.10 -6.13 12.37
C GLY A 86 13.25 -6.16 10.85
N ILE A 87 12.13 -6.25 10.14
CA ILE A 87 12.09 -6.28 8.66
C ILE A 87 12.70 -5.01 8.06
N VAL A 88 12.38 -3.83 8.58
CA VAL A 88 12.96 -2.57 8.10
C VAL A 88 14.47 -2.53 8.31
N LYS A 89 14.97 -3.08 9.43
CA LYS A 89 16.41 -3.18 9.68
C LYS A 89 17.08 -4.13 8.70
N GLU A 90 16.44 -5.24 8.37
CA GLU A 90 16.91 -6.20 7.37
C GLU A 90 16.98 -5.58 5.97
N ILE A 91 15.90 -4.93 5.52
CA ILE A 91 15.85 -4.19 4.24
C ILE A 91 17.00 -3.19 4.15
N LYS A 92 17.22 -2.38 5.19
CA LYS A 92 18.30 -1.37 5.21
C LYS A 92 19.71 -1.97 5.28
N LYS A 93 19.85 -3.23 5.73
CA LYS A 93 21.12 -3.95 5.72
C LYS A 93 21.39 -4.58 4.36
N GLN A 94 20.36 -5.06 3.69
CA GLN A 94 20.44 -5.74 2.40
C GLN A 94 20.60 -4.76 1.23
N PHE A 95 19.89 -3.64 1.26
CA PHE A 95 19.84 -2.67 0.16
C PHE A 95 20.42 -1.32 0.58
N LYS A 96 21.22 -0.72 -0.30
CA LYS A 96 21.83 0.59 -0.04
C LYS A 96 20.89 1.70 -0.51
N LYS A 97 20.24 2.38 0.43
CA LYS A 97 19.25 3.44 0.17
C LYS A 97 18.14 2.97 -0.79
N PRO A 98 17.38 1.91 -0.46
CA PRO A 98 16.26 1.50 -1.31
C PRO A 98 15.17 2.59 -1.32
N LEU A 99 14.44 2.68 -2.42
CA LEU A 99 13.15 3.40 -2.45
C LEU A 99 12.10 2.46 -1.83
N ILE A 100 11.53 2.83 -0.68
CA ILE A 100 10.55 2.01 0.03
C ILE A 100 9.14 2.59 -0.21
N ILE A 101 8.26 1.79 -0.81
CA ILE A 101 6.85 2.13 -1.00
C ILE A 101 6.03 1.18 -0.15
N SER A 102 5.35 1.70 0.87
CA SER A 102 4.54 0.86 1.75
C SER A 102 3.08 0.78 1.33
N VAL A 103 2.40 -0.29 1.71
CA VAL A 103 0.95 -0.45 1.55
C VAL A 103 0.35 -0.73 2.91
N ASP A 104 -0.71 -0.02 3.29
CA ASP A 104 -1.38 -0.19 4.58
C ASP A 104 -2.89 0.03 4.44
N ALA A 105 -3.65 -0.51 5.39
CA ALA A 105 -5.08 -0.28 5.51
C ALA A 105 -5.38 0.78 6.57
N SER A 106 -6.46 1.52 6.37
CA SER A 106 -6.92 2.48 7.38
C SER A 106 -8.43 2.58 7.40
N ILE A 107 -8.94 3.13 8.51
CA ILE A 107 -10.36 3.43 8.73
C ILE A 107 -10.56 4.92 8.45
N GLY A 108 -11.55 5.26 7.63
CA GLY A 108 -11.84 6.62 7.21
C GLY A 108 -13.28 7.04 7.50
N LYS A 109 -13.75 8.07 6.79
CA LYS A 109 -15.18 8.43 6.77
C LYS A 109 -15.93 7.45 5.87
N GLU A 110 -17.23 7.29 6.12
CA GLU A 110 -18.10 6.39 5.33
C GLU A 110 -17.99 6.64 3.82
N ASN A 111 -18.03 7.90 3.39
CA ASN A 111 -17.92 8.28 1.98
C ASN A 111 -16.52 8.06 1.37
N GLN A 112 -15.52 7.73 2.17
CA GLN A 112 -14.15 7.43 1.74
C GLN A 112 -13.88 5.93 1.62
N VAL A 113 -14.78 5.05 2.07
CA VAL A 113 -14.59 3.61 1.95
C VAL A 113 -14.44 3.21 0.48
N GLY A 114 -13.43 2.38 0.19
CA GLY A 114 -13.08 1.98 -1.17
C GLY A 114 -12.14 2.95 -1.90
N TYR A 115 -11.69 4.02 -1.24
CA TYR A 115 -10.65 4.89 -1.77
C TYR A 115 -9.25 4.35 -1.47
N ILE A 116 -8.34 4.55 -2.43
CA ILE A 116 -6.91 4.37 -2.29
C ILE A 116 -6.29 5.75 -2.31
N LEU A 117 -5.48 6.05 -1.31
CA LEU A 117 -4.71 7.27 -1.23
C LEU A 117 -3.23 6.92 -1.46
N PHE A 118 -2.58 7.56 -2.41
CA PHE A 118 -1.13 7.48 -2.57
C PHE A 118 -0.52 8.80 -2.14
N LYS A 119 0.46 8.73 -1.23
CA LYS A 119 1.04 9.90 -0.56
C LYS A 119 2.56 9.80 -0.51
N GLU A 120 3.20 10.96 -0.57
CA GLU A 120 4.63 11.14 -0.29
C GLU A 120 4.88 11.20 1.22
N GLY A 121 6.04 10.70 1.63
CA GLY A 121 6.52 10.68 3.00
C GLY A 121 6.30 9.33 3.69
N PRO A 122 6.91 9.16 4.86
CA PRO A 122 6.84 7.90 5.58
C PRO A 122 5.44 7.65 6.11
N LEU A 123 5.01 6.41 5.99
CA LEU A 123 3.87 5.89 6.71
C LEU A 123 4.19 5.84 8.20
N ILE A 124 3.22 6.22 9.03
CA ILE A 124 3.24 6.00 10.48
C ILE A 124 2.17 4.93 10.75
N PRO A 125 2.54 3.63 10.79
CA PRO A 125 1.57 2.57 10.94
C PRO A 125 0.93 2.61 12.33
N GLY A 126 -0.32 2.15 12.43
CA GLY A 126 -0.91 1.79 13.71
C GLY A 126 -1.23 2.94 14.67
N LYS A 127 -1.97 3.97 14.23
CA LYS A 127 -2.57 4.98 15.15
C LYS A 127 -3.41 4.35 16.29
N ALA A 128 -3.85 3.10 16.15
CA ALA A 128 -4.61 2.35 17.13
C ALA A 128 -3.76 1.57 18.16
N VAL A 129 -2.43 1.45 17.97
CA VAL A 129 -1.55 0.73 18.88
C VAL A 129 -0.63 1.74 19.55
N GLU A 130 -0.77 1.92 20.87
CA GLU A 130 -0.06 2.92 21.70
C GLU A 130 1.49 2.89 21.66
N LYS A 131 2.09 1.96 20.90
CA LYS A 131 3.54 1.89 20.72
C LYS A 131 3.95 2.68 19.48
N MET A 132 4.80 3.69 19.65
CA MET A 132 5.43 4.44 18.56
C MET A 132 6.17 3.50 17.59
N LEU A 133 5.49 3.09 16.53
CA LEU A 133 6.10 2.38 15.40
C LEU A 133 6.99 3.36 14.63
N PRO A 134 8.13 2.90 14.07
CA PRO A 134 8.96 3.76 13.26
C PRO A 134 8.16 4.30 12.09
N ALA A 135 8.44 5.54 11.69
CA ALA A 135 8.02 6.05 10.40
C ALA A 135 8.78 5.28 9.31
N VAL A 136 8.08 4.69 8.34
CA VAL A 136 8.65 3.77 7.34
C VAL A 136 8.17 4.15 5.95
N GLY A 137 9.05 4.03 4.97
CA GLY A 137 8.73 4.32 3.57
C GLY A 137 9.11 5.74 3.16
N ASP A 138 9.20 5.92 1.86
CA ASP A 138 9.35 7.20 1.18
C ASP A 138 8.01 7.62 0.54
N TYR A 139 7.21 6.63 0.13
CA TYR A 139 5.84 6.78 -0.34
C TYR A 139 4.96 5.68 0.25
N HIS A 140 3.64 5.91 0.25
CA HIS A 140 2.72 4.89 0.74
C HIS A 140 1.35 4.92 0.08
N PHE A 141 0.79 3.73 -0.11
CA PHE A 141 -0.62 3.50 -0.39
C PHE A 141 -1.38 3.29 0.92
N VAL A 142 -2.52 3.95 1.07
CA VAL A 142 -3.50 3.69 2.12
C VAL A 142 -4.82 3.31 1.48
N GLY A 143 -5.29 2.09 1.73
CA GLY A 143 -6.65 1.68 1.38
C GLY A 143 -7.62 1.97 2.52
N ILE A 144 -8.69 2.70 2.24
CA ILE A 144 -9.76 2.95 3.23
C ILE A 144 -10.73 1.76 3.20
N VAL A 145 -10.52 0.83 4.14
CA VAL A 145 -11.21 -0.48 4.14
C VAL A 145 -12.56 -0.43 4.85
N ASN A 146 -12.73 0.49 5.80
CA ASN A 146 -13.95 0.65 6.59
C ASN A 146 -14.07 2.07 7.19
N TYR A 147 -15.14 2.32 7.94
CA TYR A 147 -15.41 3.55 8.68
C TYR A 147 -15.83 3.26 10.12
N ILE A 148 -15.76 4.26 10.99
CA ILE A 148 -16.30 4.19 12.36
C ILE A 148 -17.73 4.74 12.34
N ASP A 149 -18.72 3.92 12.68
CA ASP A 149 -20.10 4.36 12.88
C ASP A 149 -20.23 5.07 14.24
N PRO A 150 -20.79 6.30 14.29
CA PRO A 150 -21.00 7.03 15.55
C PRO A 150 -21.98 6.38 16.55
N LEU A 151 -22.94 5.53 16.14
CA LEU A 151 -24.00 5.02 17.04
C LEU A 151 -24.60 3.65 16.60
N PRO A 152 -24.91 2.70 17.52
CA PRO A 152 -24.48 2.55 18.92
C PRO A 152 -23.23 1.64 19.07
N THR A 153 -22.55 1.80 20.21
CA THR A 153 -21.20 1.35 20.57
C THR A 153 -20.96 -0.17 20.68
N THR A 154 -21.85 -1.02 20.18
CA THR A 154 -21.76 -2.48 20.35
C THR A 154 -22.03 -3.23 19.07
N GLN A 155 -21.28 -2.95 17.99
CA GLN A 155 -21.10 -3.96 16.93
C GLN A 155 -19.86 -3.70 16.05
N PHE A 156 -18.75 -4.22 16.59
CA PHE A 156 -17.62 -4.89 15.92
C PHE A 156 -16.66 -4.13 15.00
N LEU A 157 -15.43 -4.05 15.53
CA LEU A 157 -14.14 -4.09 14.82
C LEU A 157 -13.99 -5.26 13.79
N ASN A 158 -15.02 -6.10 13.59
CA ASN A 158 -15.01 -7.26 12.69
C ASN A 158 -15.79 -7.04 11.38
N ASP A 159 -16.45 -5.91 11.16
CA ASP A 159 -17.36 -5.74 10.00
C ASP A 159 -16.69 -5.20 8.72
N THR A 160 -15.40 -5.49 8.52
CA THR A 160 -14.76 -5.14 7.25
C THR A 160 -15.17 -6.16 6.19
N ARG A 161 -15.79 -5.68 5.11
CA ARG A 161 -16.12 -6.54 3.97
C ARG A 161 -14.85 -6.93 3.21
N LEU A 162 -14.53 -8.23 3.20
CA LEU A 162 -13.41 -8.77 2.41
C LEU A 162 -13.49 -8.35 0.94
N PHE A 163 -14.70 -8.25 0.37
CA PHE A 163 -14.91 -7.76 -0.99
C PHE A 163 -14.30 -6.36 -1.22
N THR A 164 -14.44 -5.45 -0.27
CA THR A 164 -13.85 -4.09 -0.35
C THR A 164 -12.33 -4.19 -0.35
N VAL A 165 -11.76 -4.95 0.59
CA VAL A 165 -10.31 -5.16 0.72
C VAL A 165 -9.73 -5.79 -0.54
N MET A 166 -10.40 -6.79 -1.09
CA MET A 166 -9.98 -7.45 -2.33
C MET A 166 -10.01 -6.52 -3.54
N ASN A 167 -11.01 -5.63 -3.65
CA ASN A 167 -11.05 -4.66 -4.74
C ASN A 167 -9.92 -3.63 -4.60
N LEU A 168 -9.70 -3.11 -3.38
CA LEU A 168 -8.57 -2.22 -3.09
C LEU A 168 -7.23 -2.88 -3.44
N ALA A 169 -7.03 -4.13 -3.02
CA ALA A 169 -5.81 -4.87 -3.30
C ALA A 169 -5.56 -5.01 -4.80
N LYS A 170 -6.59 -5.44 -5.56
CA LYS A 170 -6.52 -5.58 -7.02
C LYS A 170 -6.19 -4.25 -7.71
N THR A 171 -6.80 -3.15 -7.28
CA THR A 171 -6.54 -1.84 -7.88
C THR A 171 -5.09 -1.39 -7.61
N ILE A 172 -4.55 -1.58 -6.39
CA ILE A 172 -3.15 -1.27 -6.07
C ILE A 172 -2.19 -2.14 -6.91
N VAL A 173 -2.47 -3.45 -7.00
CA VAL A 173 -1.66 -4.38 -7.80
C VAL A 173 -1.64 -3.95 -9.28
N LYS A 174 -2.80 -3.58 -9.85
CA LYS A 174 -2.89 -3.08 -11.23
C LYS A 174 -1.98 -1.87 -11.46
N VAL A 175 -1.99 -0.89 -10.54
CA VAL A 175 -1.12 0.28 -10.64
C VAL A 175 0.35 -0.14 -10.70
N ILE A 176 0.78 -1.05 -9.81
CA ILE A 176 2.18 -1.46 -9.72
C ILE A 176 2.61 -2.34 -10.90
N VAL A 177 1.74 -3.21 -11.39
CA VAL A 177 1.99 -4.03 -12.59
C VAL A 177 2.10 -3.14 -13.83
N GLU A 178 1.20 -2.16 -13.99
CA GLU A 178 1.27 -1.19 -15.10
C GLU A 178 2.61 -0.41 -15.10
N VAL A 179 3.14 -0.07 -13.92
CA VAL A 179 4.47 0.54 -13.80
C VAL A 179 5.56 -0.42 -14.26
N SER A 180 5.50 -1.68 -13.85
CA SER A 180 6.46 -2.72 -14.27
C SER A 180 6.48 -2.89 -15.79
N ASP A 181 5.30 -2.93 -16.41
CA ASP A 181 5.16 -3.08 -17.86
C ASP A 181 5.74 -1.85 -18.61
N HIS A 182 5.48 -0.64 -18.09
CA HIS A 182 6.04 0.58 -18.66
C HIS A 182 7.56 0.69 -18.51
N LEU A 183 8.13 0.21 -17.40
CA LEU A 183 9.59 0.19 -17.21
C LEU A 183 10.27 -0.82 -18.14
N SER A 184 9.60 -1.92 -18.46
CA SER A 184 10.13 -2.96 -19.35
C SER A 184 10.22 -2.47 -20.81
N LYS A 185 9.19 -1.75 -21.29
CA LYS A 185 9.16 -1.16 -22.64
C LYS A 185 10.25 -0.12 -22.89
N ASP A 186 10.61 0.66 -21.86
CA ASP A 186 11.68 1.68 -21.96
C ASP A 186 13.08 1.04 -22.11
N GLN A 187 13.28 -0.22 -21.71
CA GLN A 187 14.58 -0.90 -21.85
C GLN A 187 14.75 -1.57 -23.21
N GLU A 188 13.67 -1.75 -23.96
CA GLU A 188 13.66 -2.34 -25.31
C GLU A 188 13.70 -1.28 -26.43
N SER A 189 13.57 0.01 -26.08
CA SER A 189 13.57 1.16 -26.99
C SER A 189 14.91 1.88 -27.02
#